data_AF-A0A2V4NBG5-F1
#
_entry.id   AF-A0A2V4NBG5-F1
#
_cell.length_a   1.000
_cell.length_b   1.000
_cell.length_c   1.000
_cell.angle_alpha   90.00
_cell.angle_beta   90.00
_cell.angle_gamma   90.00
#
_symmetry.space_group_name_H-M   'P 1'
#
loop_
_entity.id
_entity.type
_entity.pdbx_description
1 polymer ?
#
loop_
_entity_poly.entity_id
_entity_poly.type
_entity_poly.pdbx_seq_one_letter_code
_entity_poly.pdbx_strand_id
1 'polypeptide(L)'
;MCPGCRQPLALAGYDFAAPRRRDTKAWSVVAAVLAEGLTYDHRPGCGCSRVPSYRPRTRAQLRIRRRAAKQLGLPLSVTLARRDAFTPESRDE
;
A
#
# COMPACT_ATOMS: atom_id res chain seq x y z
N MET A 1 -5.63 21.35 -4.01
CA MET A 1 -4.38 21.76 -3.33
C MET A 1 -4.56 21.63 -1.82
N CYS A 2 -3.54 21.20 -1.07
CA CYS A 2 -3.60 21.06 0.39
C CYS A 2 -3.46 22.43 1.08
N PRO A 3 -4.35 22.81 2.01
CA PRO A 3 -4.26 24.10 2.70
C PRO A 3 -3.05 24.22 3.64
N GLY A 4 -2.48 23.10 4.10
CA GLY A 4 -1.34 23.10 5.03
C GLY A 4 0.03 23.21 4.36
N CYS A 5 0.26 22.47 3.26
CA CYS A 5 1.56 22.40 2.58
C CYS A 5 1.55 22.88 1.13
N ARG A 6 0.38 23.29 0.60
CA ARG A 6 0.18 23.77 -0.78
C ARG A 6 0.57 22.79 -1.88
N GLN A 7 0.67 21.49 -1.57
CA GLN A 7 0.92 20.44 -2.55
C GLN A 7 -0.39 19.93 -3.19
N PRO A 8 -0.33 19.33 -4.39
CA PRO A 8 -1.47 18.60 -4.96
C PRO A 8 -1.99 17.53 -3.99
N LEU A 9 -3.31 17.37 -3.95
CA LEU A 9 -3.94 16.31 -3.14
C LEU A 9 -3.92 15.02 -3.96
N ALA A 10 -3.55 13.91 -3.32
CA ALA A 10 -3.60 12.58 -3.92
C ALA A 10 -4.90 11.87 -3.54
N LEU A 11 -5.57 11.24 -4.50
CA LEU A 11 -6.65 10.31 -4.25
C LEU A 11 -6.04 8.96 -3.86
N ALA A 12 -6.20 8.57 -2.60
CA ALA A 12 -5.60 7.34 -2.08
C ALA A 12 -6.44 6.08 -2.35
N GLY A 13 -7.62 6.20 -2.95
CA GLY A 13 -8.55 5.07 -3.20
C GLY A 13 -9.80 5.12 -2.32
N TYR A 14 -10.78 4.29 -2.66
CA TYR A 14 -12.11 4.27 -2.05
C TYR A 14 -12.09 3.73 -0.61
N ASP A 15 -11.33 2.66 -0.34
CA ASP A 15 -11.25 2.05 0.99
C ASP A 15 -10.16 2.69 1.86
N PHE A 16 -9.71 3.90 1.51
CA PHE A 16 -8.67 4.60 2.25
C PHE A 16 -9.18 5.08 3.62
N ALA A 17 -8.79 4.33 4.66
CA ALA A 17 -8.98 4.73 6.05
C ALA A 17 -7.82 5.62 6.52
N ALA A 18 -8.02 6.94 6.47
CA ALA A 18 -7.00 7.92 6.84
C ALA A 18 -6.52 7.75 8.31
N PRO A 19 -5.20 7.68 8.57
CA PRO A 19 -4.67 7.67 9.92
C PRO A 19 -4.99 8.95 10.69
N ARG A 20 -4.86 8.91 12.02
CA ARG A 20 -4.94 10.11 12.86
C ARG A 20 -3.94 11.15 12.37
N ARG A 21 -4.34 12.43 12.33
CA ARG A 21 -3.51 13.53 11.79
C ARG A 21 -2.10 13.62 12.38
N ARG A 22 -1.93 13.31 13.68
CA ARG A 22 -0.64 13.37 14.39
C ARG A 22 0.18 12.08 14.29
N ASP A 23 -0.37 11.01 13.73
CA ASP A 23 0.35 9.74 13.62
C ASP A 23 1.31 9.76 12.42
N THR A 24 2.45 10.41 12.63
CA THR A 24 3.53 10.49 11.63
C THR A 24 4.04 9.12 11.22
N LYS A 25 3.92 8.10 12.09
CA LYS A 25 4.36 6.74 11.79
C LYS A 25 3.45 6.11 10.74
N ALA A 26 2.14 6.19 10.93
CA ALA A 26 1.17 5.68 9.97
C ALA A 26 1.20 6.48 8.66
N TRP A 27 1.27 7.81 8.72
CA TRP A 27 1.39 8.65 7.51
C TRP A 27 2.64 8.33 6.68
N SER A 28 3.77 7.99 7.31
CA SER A 28 4.98 7.56 6.58
C SER A 28 4.78 6.27 5.78
N VAL A 29 3.90 5.38 6.25
CA VAL A 29 3.58 4.12 5.55
C VAL A 29 2.67 4.42 4.36
N VAL A 30 1.64 5.26 4.54
CA VAL A 30 0.75 5.70 3.46
C VAL A 30 1.57 6.36 2.35
N ALA A 31 2.47 7.28 2.69
CA ALA A 31 3.33 7.94 1.72
C ALA A 31 4.18 6.94 0.92
N ALA A 32 4.74 5.91 1.57
CA ALA A 32 5.53 4.88 0.89
C ALA A 32 4.69 4.02 -0.05
N VAL A 33 3.43 3.75 0.28
CA VAL A 33 2.49 3.00 -0.58
C VAL A 33 2.12 3.83 -1.81
N LEU A 34 1.73 5.09 -1.61
CA LEU A 34 1.33 5.98 -2.70
C LEU A 34 2.50 6.30 -3.65
N ALA A 35 3.72 6.39 -3.12
CA ALA A 35 4.92 6.60 -3.93
C ALA A 35 5.20 5.45 -4.92
N GLU A 36 4.73 4.24 -4.61
CA GLU A 36 4.83 3.06 -5.49
C GLU A 36 3.64 2.96 -6.47
N GLY A 37 2.79 4.00 -6.55
CA GLY A 37 1.63 4.05 -7.43
C GLY A 37 0.45 3.18 -6.99
N LEU A 38 0.47 2.66 -5.77
CA LEU A 38 -0.59 1.82 -5.24
C LEU A 38 -1.69 2.66 -4.60
N THR A 39 -2.95 2.31 -4.86
CA THR A 39 -4.12 2.85 -4.16
C THR A 39 -4.65 1.85 -3.12
N TYR A 40 -5.53 2.31 -2.24
CA TYR A 40 -6.29 1.54 -1.26
C TYR A 40 -7.66 1.14 -1.83
N ASP A 41 -7.70 0.76 -3.11
CA ASP A 41 -8.89 0.18 -3.70
C ASP A 41 -8.86 -1.34 -3.50
N HIS A 42 -9.75 -1.86 -2.65
CA HIS A 42 -9.87 -3.31 -2.44
C HIS A 42 -10.84 -3.98 -3.42
N ARG A 43 -11.53 -3.18 -4.25
CA ARG A 43 -12.50 -3.63 -5.25
C ARG A 43 -12.15 -3.02 -6.61
N PRO A 44 -11.90 -3.81 -7.67
CA PRO A 44 -11.93 -3.25 -9.01
C PRO A 44 -13.37 -2.89 -9.37
N GLY A 45 -13.57 -1.77 -10.05
CA GLY A 45 -14.90 -1.25 -10.41
C GLY A 45 -15.80 -2.22 -11.19
N CYS A 46 -15.25 -3.30 -11.78
CA CYS A 46 -15.99 -4.37 -12.48
C CYS A 46 -16.48 -5.51 -11.56
N GLY A 47 -15.88 -5.70 -10.36
CA GLY A 47 -16.11 -6.90 -9.54
C GLY A 47 -15.44 -8.17 -10.08
N CYS A 48 -14.80 -8.09 -11.24
CA CYS A 48 -14.28 -9.21 -12.03
C CYS A 48 -12.91 -9.73 -11.56
N SER A 49 -12.30 -9.13 -10.53
CA SER A 49 -11.00 -9.56 -10.02
C SER A 49 -10.87 -9.25 -8.53
N ARG A 50 -10.86 -10.26 -7.64
CA ARG A 50 -10.36 -10.05 -6.28
C ARG A 50 -8.84 -10.02 -6.36
N VAL A 51 -8.24 -8.87 -6.66
CA VAL A 51 -6.80 -8.74 -6.45
C VAL A 51 -6.61 -8.61 -4.94
N PRO A 52 -5.87 -9.53 -4.29
CA PRO A 52 -5.51 -9.36 -2.90
C PRO A 52 -4.76 -8.02 -2.78
N SER A 53 -5.37 -7.11 -2.06
CA SER A 53 -4.96 -5.72 -2.01
C SER A 53 -4.51 -5.44 -0.59
N TYR A 54 -3.60 -6.26 -0.07
CA TYR A 54 -3.02 -5.96 1.23
C TYR A 54 -2.27 -4.63 1.14
N ARG A 55 -2.37 -3.81 2.20
CA ARG A 55 -1.53 -2.63 2.38
C ARG A 55 -0.95 -2.64 3.78
N PRO A 56 0.37 -2.43 3.95
CA PRO A 56 0.97 -2.37 5.27
C PRO A 56 0.36 -1.20 6.05
N ARG A 57 0.12 -1.42 7.33
CA ARG A 57 -0.38 -0.42 8.28
C ARG A 57 0.73 0.10 9.19
N THR A 58 1.83 -0.64 9.29
CA THR A 58 2.94 -0.31 10.20
C THR A 58 4.28 -0.24 9.48
N ARG A 59 5.21 0.52 10.07
CA ARG A 59 6.60 0.59 9.56
C ARG A 59 7.32 -0.76 9.62
N ALA A 60 6.96 -1.62 10.58
CA ALA A 60 7.51 -2.97 10.66
C ALA A 60 7.12 -3.81 9.43
N GLN A 61 5.83 -3.78 9.07
CA GLN A 61 5.33 -4.46 7.87
C GLN A 61 5.95 -3.91 6.59
N LEU A 62 6.14 -2.58 6.49
CA LEU A 62 6.83 -1.94 5.38
C LEU A 62 8.30 -2.40 5.27
N ARG A 63 9.01 -2.49 6.40
CA ARG A 63 10.40 -2.94 6.43
C ARG A 63 10.56 -4.38 5.96
N ILE A 64 9.68 -5.28 6.41
CA ILE A 64 9.67 -6.69 6.00
C ILE A 64 9.47 -6.79 4.47
N ARG A 65 8.54 -6.01 3.91
CA ARG A 65 8.26 -6.01 2.45
C ARG A 65 9.41 -5.43 1.64
N ARG A 66 10.05 -4.37 2.10
CA ARG A 66 11.27 -3.85 1.48
C ARG A 66 12.40 -4.88 1.49
N ARG A 67 12.55 -5.65 2.57
CA ARG A 67 13.51 -6.75 2.62
C ARG A 67 13.14 -7.85 1.62
N ALA A 68 11.87 -8.23 1.55
CA ALA A 68 11.41 -9.23 0.61
C ALA A 68 11.60 -8.80 -0.85
N ALA A 69 11.30 -7.55 -1.19
CA ALA A 69 11.54 -6.99 -2.53
C ALA A 69 13.00 -7.15 -2.95
N LYS A 70 13.93 -6.80 -2.04
CA LYS A 70 15.37 -6.98 -2.28
C LYS A 70 15.78 -8.44 -2.41
N GLN A 71 15.26 -9.31 -1.54
CA GLN A 71 15.64 -10.73 -1.53
C GLN A 71 15.07 -11.51 -2.72
N LEU A 72 13.87 -11.16 -3.19
CA LEU A 72 13.19 -11.81 -4.30
C LEU A 72 13.47 -11.15 -5.66
N GLY A 73 14.15 -10.00 -5.69
CA GLY A 73 14.37 -9.22 -6.91
C GLY A 73 13.08 -8.66 -7.52
N LEU A 74 12.04 -8.47 -6.71
CA LEU A 74 10.72 -7.99 -7.15
C LEU A 74 10.58 -6.48 -6.92
N PRO A 75 9.76 -5.78 -7.73
CA PRO A 75 9.43 -4.40 -7.46
C PRO A 75 8.70 -4.25 -6.12
N LEU A 76 8.93 -3.13 -5.43
CA LEU A 76 8.38 -2.90 -4.11
C LEU A 76 6.84 -2.91 -4.15
N SER A 77 6.23 -2.31 -5.17
CA SER A 77 4.78 -2.35 -5.43
C SER A 77 4.17 -3.77 -5.33
N VAL A 78 4.83 -4.79 -5.87
CA VAL A 78 4.35 -6.18 -5.81
C VAL A 78 4.38 -6.71 -4.38
N THR A 79 5.49 -6.53 -3.67
CA THR A 79 5.59 -7.00 -2.27
C THR A 79 4.72 -6.20 -1.29
N LEU A 80 4.42 -4.93 -1.62
CA LEU A 80 3.48 -4.11 -0.87
C LEU A 80 2.04 -4.57 -1.01
N ALA A 81 1.67 -5.09 -2.19
CA ALA A 81 0.34 -5.60 -2.46
C ALA A 81 0.06 -6.98 -1.84
N ARG A 82 1.10 -7.78 -1.62
CA ARG A 82 0.97 -9.12 -1.03
C ARG A 82 0.67 -9.08 0.47
N ARG A 83 -0.19 -9.98 0.92
CA ARG A 83 -0.47 -10.28 2.33
C ARG A 83 0.75 -10.88 3.02
N ASP A 84 1.40 -11.84 2.36
CA ASP A 84 2.65 -12.43 2.81
C ASP A 84 3.83 -11.87 2.02
N ALA A 85 4.83 -11.34 2.74
CA ALA A 85 5.94 -10.65 2.10
C ALA A 85 6.84 -11.62 1.29
N PHE A 86 6.98 -12.86 1.76
CA PHE A 86 7.90 -13.84 1.20
C PHE A 86 7.22 -14.94 0.38
N THR A 87 5.93 -15.18 0.61
CA THR A 87 5.17 -16.21 -0.12
C THR A 87 4.57 -15.58 -1.38
N PRO A 88 4.71 -16.20 -2.56
CA PRO A 88 3.88 -15.83 -3.69
C PRO A 88 2.42 -16.15 -3.36
N GLU A 89 1.52 -15.16 -3.47
CA GLU A 89 0.09 -15.43 -3.40
C GLU A 89 -0.27 -16.28 -4.63
N SER A 90 -0.62 -17.55 -4.41
CA SER A 90 -1.25 -18.39 -5.43
C SER A 90 -2.61 -17.80 -5.78
N ARG A 91 -2.94 -17.78 -7.07
CA ARG A 91 -4.10 -17.07 -7.62
C ARG A 91 -5.45 -17.77 -7.35
N ASP A 92 -5.47 -18.71 -6.41
CA ASP A 92 -6.55 -19.67 -6.21
C ASP A 92 -6.90 -19.78 -4.71
N GLU A 93 -7.80 -18.91 -4.23
CA GLU A 93 -8.79 -19.21 -3.17
C GLU A 93 -9.93 -18.18 -3.17
#